data_AF-A0A0G0ZI00-F1
#
_entry.id   AF-A0A0G0ZI00-F1
#
_cell.length_a   1.000
_cell.length_b   1.000
_cell.length_c   1.000
_cell.angle_alpha   90.00
_cell.angle_beta   90.00
_cell.angle_gamma   90.00
#
_symmetry.space_group_name_H-M   'P 1'
#
loop_
_entity.id
_entity.type
_entity.pdbx_description
1 polymer ?
#
loop_
_entity_poly.entity_id
_entity_poly.type
_entity_poly.pdbx_seq_one_letter_code
_entity_poly.pdbx_strand_id
1 'polypeptide(L)'
;MTKKILALALIIIGLAVIFYGLYSSFAIFTGKTTAPEIFKTPPAQKSAISQDVQGQLQNMISEQLKGMLPAGSVATLLNLMSWSVFAGILVFGGAQITGLGVKLLN
;
A
#
# COMPACT_ATOMS: atom_id res chain seq x y z
N MET A 1 30.00 1.09 26.60
CA MET A 1 29.02 2.16 26.31
C MET A 1 28.50 2.14 24.88
N THR A 2 29.37 1.98 23.86
CA THR A 2 29.01 2.04 22.44
C THR A 2 27.89 1.07 22.01
N LYS A 3 27.91 -0.18 22.50
CA LYS A 3 26.86 -1.17 22.18
C LYS A 3 25.46 -0.76 22.66
N LYS A 4 25.36 -0.15 23.85
CA LYS A 4 24.08 0.33 24.41
C LYS A 4 23.52 1.52 23.62
N ILE A 5 24.40 2.41 23.15
CA ILE A 5 24.01 3.54 22.29
C ILE A 5 23.49 3.01 20.95
N LEU A 6 24.17 2.03 20.36
CA LEU A 6 23.76 1.42 19.11
C LEU A 6 22.44 0.64 19.25
N ALA A 7 22.27 -0.09 20.35
CA ALA A 7 21.02 -0.77 20.71
C ALA A 7 19.84 0.20 20.78
N LEU A 8 20.02 1.32 21.51
CA LEU A 8 18.99 2.35 21.66
C LEU A 8 18.66 3.00 20.31
N ALA A 9 19.68 3.29 19.48
CA ALA A 9 19.48 3.85 18.15
C ALA A 9 18.62 2.91 17.27
N LEU A 10 18.92 1.60 17.26
CA LEU A 10 18.11 0.63 16.52
C LEU A 10 16.66 0.58 17.00
N ILE A 11 16.42 0.60 18.31
CA ILE A 11 15.07 0.60 18.88
C ILE A 11 14.30 1.85 18.43
N ILE A 12 14.91 3.03 18.53
CA ILE A 12 14.28 4.30 18.13
C ILE A 12 13.96 4.30 16.63
N ILE A 13 14.91 3.83 15.80
CA ILE A 13 14.71 3.76 14.35
C ILE A 13 13.57 2.80 14.01
N GLY A 14 13.55 1.61 14.59
CA GLY A 14 12.49 0.62 14.34
C GLY A 14 11.11 1.13 14.73
N LEU A 15 10.99 1.77 15.90
CA LEU A 15 9.76 2.44 16.35
C LEU A 15 9.35 3.58 15.40
N ALA A 16 10.30 4.43 14.99
CA ALA A 16 10.02 5.52 14.07
C ALA A 16 9.46 5.02 12.73
N VAL A 17 10.01 3.93 12.19
CA VAL A 17 9.50 3.29 10.96
C VAL A 17 8.08 2.79 11.14
N ILE A 18 7.77 2.14 12.27
CA ILE A 18 6.41 1.65 12.57
C ILE A 18 5.44 2.82 12.69
N PHE A 19 5.77 3.83 13.49
CA PHE A 19 4.90 5.00 13.68
C PHE A 19 4.65 5.75 12.38
N TYR A 20 5.69 5.93 11.57
CA TYR A 20 5.56 6.55 10.25
C TYR A 20 4.66 5.74 9.32
N GLY A 21 4.86 4.42 9.26
CA GLY A 21 4.02 3.52 8.45
C GLY A 21 2.54 3.61 8.85
N LEU A 22 2.26 3.54 10.16
CA LEU A 22 0.89 3.64 10.68
C LEU A 22 0.26 5.02 10.41
N TYR A 23 1.00 6.10 10.62
CA TYR A 23 0.52 7.45 10.35
C TYR A 23 0.21 7.66 8.85
N SER A 24 1.11 7.20 7.98
CA SER A 24 0.93 7.24 6.54
C SER A 24 -0.30 6.44 6.09
N SER A 25 -0.46 5.22 6.60
CA SER A 25 -1.66 4.43 6.35
C SER A 25 -2.92 5.15 6.83
N PHE A 26 -2.92 5.66 8.06
CA PHE A 26 -4.07 6.37 8.61
C PHE A 26 -4.49 7.58 7.76
N ALA A 27 -3.52 8.39 7.31
CA ALA A 27 -3.79 9.55 6.44
C ALA A 27 -4.41 9.13 5.10
N ILE A 28 -4.00 7.98 4.55
CA ILE A 28 -4.52 7.46 3.28
C ILE A 28 -5.90 6.83 3.43
N PHE A 29 -6.13 6.05 4.50
CA PHE A 29 -7.43 5.46 4.78
C PHE A 29 -8.49 6.50 5.17
N THR A 30 -8.10 7.61 5.80
CA THR A 30 -9.01 8.73 6.10
C THR A 30 -9.19 9.70 4.93
N GLY A 31 -8.56 9.45 3.78
CA GLY A 31 -8.70 10.29 2.58
C GLY A 31 -8.05 11.68 2.72
N LYS A 32 -7.22 11.91 3.74
CA LYS A 32 -6.44 13.15 3.88
C LYS A 32 -5.33 13.25 2.84
N THR A 33 -4.84 12.10 2.40
CA THR A 33 -3.86 11.95 1.31
C THR A 33 -4.33 10.85 0.38
N THR A 34 -4.26 11.06 -0.94
CA THR A 34 -4.57 10.00 -1.91
C THR A 34 -3.47 8.95 -1.90
N ALA A 35 -3.85 7.67 -1.88
CA ALA A 35 -2.90 6.58 -2.07
C ALA A 35 -2.15 6.76 -3.40
N PRO A 36 -0.85 6.47 -3.46
CA PRO A 36 -0.14 6.41 -4.73
C PRO A 36 -0.86 5.49 -5.72
N GLU A 37 -1.18 6.00 -6.90
CA GLU A 37 -1.90 5.24 -7.92
C GLU A 37 -0.94 4.35 -8.73
N ILE A 38 -0.78 3.11 -8.26
CA ILE A 38 -0.11 2.04 -9.01
C ILE A 38 -1.03 1.54 -10.12
N PHE A 39 -2.33 1.39 -9.81
CA PHE A 39 -3.37 1.00 -10.75
C PHE A 39 -4.17 2.24 -11.16
N LYS A 40 -4.19 2.53 -12.46
CA LYS A 40 -4.95 3.63 -13.05
C LYS A 40 -6.17 3.08 -13.79
N THR A 41 -7.27 3.82 -13.76
CA THR A 41 -8.37 3.53 -14.68
C THR A 41 -8.06 4.07 -16.07
N PRO A 42 -8.18 3.26 -17.13
CA PRO A 42 -8.13 3.77 -18.49
C PRO A 42 -9.21 4.87 -18.66
N PRO A 43 -8.89 6.01 -19.29
CA PRO A 43 -9.91 6.95 -19.69
C PRO A 43 -10.92 6.22 -20.57
N ALA A 44 -12.20 6.59 -20.49
CA ALA A 44 -13.26 6.02 -21.31
C ALA A 44 -13.04 6.40 -22.78
N GLN A 45 -12.11 5.72 -23.43
CA GLN A 45 -11.85 5.86 -24.85
C GLN A 45 -12.87 4.98 -25.57
N LYS A 46 -13.71 5.59 -26.41
CA LYS A 46 -14.56 4.87 -27.36
C LYS A 46 -13.63 3.94 -28.17
N SER A 47 -13.67 2.65 -27.88
CA SER A 47 -12.87 1.66 -28.59
C SER A 47 -13.36 1.57 -30.03
N ALA A 48 -12.53 2.02 -30.97
CA ALA A 48 -12.51 1.43 -32.30
C ALA A 48 -12.16 -0.05 -32.12
N ILE A 49 -13.05 -0.90 -32.64
CA ILE A 49 -13.06 -2.36 -32.47
C ILE A 49 -11.69 -2.91 -32.92
N SER A 50 -10.89 -3.33 -31.95
CA SER A 50 -9.72 -4.18 -32.15
C SER A 50 -9.99 -5.47 -31.38
N GLN A 51 -10.13 -6.54 -32.14
CA GLN A 51 -10.50 -7.87 -31.70
C GLN A 51 -9.35 -8.50 -30.92
N ASP A 52 -9.31 -8.24 -29.63
CA ASP A 52 -8.39 -8.91 -28.71
C ASP A 52 -9.20 -9.50 -27.56
N VAL A 53 -9.11 -10.82 -27.36
CA VAL A 53 -9.90 -11.60 -26.40
C VAL A 53 -9.76 -11.04 -24.97
N GLN A 54 -8.62 -10.42 -24.70
CA GLN A 54 -8.31 -9.76 -23.43
C GLN A 54 -9.15 -8.49 -23.20
N GLY A 55 -9.43 -7.73 -24.27
CA GLY A 55 -10.34 -6.58 -24.22
C GLY A 55 -11.79 -6.98 -24.00
N GLN A 56 -12.23 -8.12 -24.54
CA GLN A 56 -13.59 -8.64 -24.33
C GLN A 56 -13.81 -9.09 -22.89
N LEU A 57 -12.84 -9.79 -22.29
CA LEU A 57 -12.89 -10.16 -20.86
C LEU A 57 -12.92 -8.92 -19.96
N GLN A 58 -12.08 -7.93 -20.26
CA GLN A 58 -12.03 -6.70 -19.48
C GLN A 58 -13.33 -5.89 -19.58
N ASN A 59 -13.96 -5.87 -20.75
CA ASN A 59 -15.26 -5.22 -20.97
C ASN A 59 -16.40 -5.93 -20.22
N MET A 60 -16.46 -7.27 -20.27
CA MET A 60 -17.48 -8.04 -19.53
C MET A 60 -17.37 -7.84 -18.02
N ILE A 61 -16.15 -7.89 -17.47
CA ILE A 61 -15.89 -7.64 -16.04
C ILE A 61 -16.27 -6.19 -15.70
N SER A 62 -15.90 -5.23 -16.56
CA SER A 62 -16.21 -3.81 -16.34
C SER A 62 -17.70 -3.51 -16.39
N GLU A 63 -18.48 -4.14 -17.27
CA GLU A 63 -19.93 -3.98 -17.35
C GLU A 63 -20.65 -4.58 -16.14
N GLN A 64 -20.27 -5.78 -15.70
CA GLN A 64 -20.82 -6.38 -14.47
C GLN A 64 -20.48 -5.55 -13.23
N LEU A 65 -19.24 -5.05 -13.13
CA LEU A 65 -18.83 -4.23 -11.98
C LEU A 65 -19.43 -2.82 -12.00
N LYS A 66 -19.61 -2.19 -13.17
CA LYS A 66 -20.27 -0.88 -13.30
C LYS A 66 -21.70 -0.88 -12.77
N GLY A 67 -22.39 -2.03 -12.83
CA GLY A 67 -23.74 -2.20 -12.28
C GLY A 67 -23.80 -2.20 -10.75
N MET A 68 -22.68 -2.43 -10.05
CA MET A 68 -22.62 -2.55 -8.59
C MET A 68 -21.69 -1.54 -7.91
N LEU A 69 -20.66 -1.05 -8.61
CA LEU A 69 -19.62 -0.18 -8.07
C LEU A 69 -19.31 0.99 -9.03
N PRO A 70 -19.11 2.22 -8.51
CA PRO A 70 -18.73 3.37 -9.33
C PRO A 70 -17.46 3.10 -10.14
N ALA A 71 -17.42 3.60 -11.38
CA ALA A 71 -16.24 3.51 -12.24
C ALA A 71 -15.02 4.10 -11.52
N GLY A 72 -13.95 3.31 -11.39
CA GLY A 72 -12.73 3.70 -10.65
C GLY A 72 -12.53 3.01 -9.31
N SER A 73 -13.59 2.50 -8.68
CA SER A 73 -13.52 1.90 -7.35
C SER A 73 -12.58 0.69 -7.28
N VAL A 74 -12.48 -0.09 -8.36
CA VAL A 74 -11.58 -1.27 -8.43
C VAL A 74 -10.12 -0.84 -8.36
N ALA A 75 -9.73 0.17 -9.13
CA ALA A 75 -8.36 0.67 -9.13
C ALA A 75 -8.02 1.27 -7.75
N THR A 76 -8.93 2.05 -7.16
CA THR A 76 -8.78 2.59 -5.81
C THR A 76 -8.62 1.47 -4.77
N LEU A 77 -9.45 0.42 -4.81
CA LEU A 77 -9.36 -0.72 -3.90
C LEU A 77 -8.02 -1.45 -4.03
N LEU A 78 -7.58 -1.69 -5.27
CA LEU A 78 -6.30 -2.35 -5.54
C LEU A 78 -5.12 -1.52 -5.02
N ASN A 79 -5.14 -0.20 -5.22
CA ASN A 79 -4.13 0.71 -4.66
C ASN A 79 -4.13 0.68 -3.12
N LEU A 80 -5.31 0.63 -2.49
CA LEU A 80 -5.43 0.54 -1.03
C LEU A 80 -4.86 -0.78 -0.50
N MET A 81 -5.10 -1.89 -1.21
CA MET A 81 -4.52 -3.18 -0.87
C MET A 81 -3.00 -3.18 -1.02
N SER A 82 -2.47 -2.65 -2.12
CA SER A 82 -1.02 -2.49 -2.30
C SER A 82 -0.40 -1.67 -1.18
N TRP A 83 -1.07 -0.60 -0.76
CA TRP A 83 -0.57 0.23 0.35
C TRP A 83 -0.65 -0.47 1.70
N SER A 84 -1.68 -1.30 1.92
CA SER A 84 -1.81 -2.12 3.12
C SER A 84 -0.68 -3.14 3.23
N VAL A 85 -0.33 -3.80 2.12
CA VAL A 85 0.81 -4.72 2.06
C VAL A 85 2.11 -3.98 2.37
N PHE A 86 2.32 -2.81 1.77
CA PHE A 86 3.50 -1.98 2.03
C PHE A 86 3.60 -1.57 3.51
N ALA A 87 2.51 -1.13 4.12
CA ALA A 87 2.45 -0.81 5.53
C ALA A 87 2.77 -2.03 6.41
N GLY A 88 2.26 -3.21 6.06
CA GLY A 88 2.59 -4.46 6.73
C GLY A 88 4.08 -4.77 6.69
N ILE A 89 4.73 -4.56 5.54
CA ILE A 89 6.18 -4.73 5.39
C ILE A 89 6.95 -3.75 6.28
N LEU A 90 6.53 -2.48 6.34
CA LEU A 90 7.17 -1.48 7.22
C LEU A 90 7.05 -1.85 8.69
N VAL A 91 5.86 -2.30 9.12
CA VAL A 91 5.64 -2.72 10.51
C VAL A 91 6.50 -3.95 10.84
N PHE A 92 6.52 -4.94 9.96
CA PHE A 92 7.33 -6.14 10.14
C PHE A 92 8.84 -5.80 10.18
N GLY A 93 9.33 -5.01 9.22
CA GLY A 93 10.73 -4.58 9.17
C GLY A 93 11.13 -3.76 10.40
N GLY A 94 10.30 -2.79 10.81
CA GLY A 94 10.53 -1.99 12.01
C GLY A 94 10.56 -2.84 13.29
N ALA A 95 9.71 -3.88 13.37
CA ALA A 95 9.72 -4.82 14.49
C ALA A 95 11.02 -5.64 14.53
N GLN A 96 11.53 -6.10 13.38
CA GLN A 96 12.82 -6.80 13.31
C GLN A 96 13.99 -5.89 13.73
N ILE A 97 14.02 -4.65 13.26
CA ILE A 97 15.06 -3.67 13.64
C ILE A 97 15.01 -3.41 15.15
N THR A 98 13.82 -3.20 15.71
CA THR A 98 13.63 -3.01 17.15
C THR A 98 14.08 -4.24 17.93
N GLY A 99 13.72 -5.44 17.47
CA GLY A 99 14.12 -6.71 18.09
C GLY A 99 15.63 -6.93 18.09
N LEU A 100 16.33 -6.55 17.03
CA LEU A 100 17.80 -6.54 16.99
C LEU A 100 18.37 -5.56 18.01
N GLY A 101 17.79 -4.37 18.13
CA GLY A 101 18.19 -3.39 19.14
C GLY A 101 18.02 -3.91 20.57
N VAL A 102 16.90 -4.56 20.89
CA VAL A 102 16.66 -5.18 22.21
C VAL A 102 17.67 -6.30 22.49
N LYS A 103 17.97 -7.15 21.50
CA LYS A 103 19.00 -8.21 21.63
C LYS A 103 20.41 -7.66 21.83
N LEU A 104 20.72 -6.47 21.34
CA LEU A 104 22.02 -5.80 21.52
C LEU A 104 22.16 -5.10 22.88
N LEU A 105 21.03 -4.83 23.54
CA LEU A 105 20.98 -4.21 24.86
C LEU A 105 21.27 -5.22 25.97
N ASN A 106 20.83 -6.47 25.76
CA ASN A 106 21.00 -7.62 26.65
C ASN A 106 22.33 -8.33 26.40
#